data_AF-A0A6I3BAK6-F1
#
_entry.id   AF-A0A6I3BAK6-F1
#
_cell.length_a   1.000
_cell.length_b   1.000
_cell.length_c   1.000
_cell.angle_alpha   90.00
_cell.angle_beta   90.00
_cell.angle_gamma   90.00
#
_symmetry.space_group_name_H-M   'P 1'
#
loop_
_entity.id
_entity.type
_entity.pdbx_description
1 polymer ?
#
loop_
_entity_poly.entity_id
_entity_poly.type
_entity_poly.pdbx_seq_one_letter_code
_entity_poly.pdbx_strand_id
1 'polypeptide(L)'
;NVIDYAHAVERVDWMDVFLWAKAKFSIATNSGGSEVPMCFGTPVIRTNYSSFGHCSYFEKSFMVPKLYKLKSEKASMSLQQALRTPIPWCESTAHENIEFEIIDNTPQDLVEAAVEMFQRFEKNNWDMTDQQSNAQNIRLSEGAVGGLPISQSFLDNHQFFVKA
;
A
#
# COMPACT_ATOMS: atom_id res chain seq x y z
N ASN A 1 -24.16 -4.20 -7.57
CA ASN A 1 -24.70 -3.49 -6.38
C ASN A 1 -23.55 -2.97 -5.53
N VAL A 2 -23.65 -1.73 -5.04
CA VAL A 2 -22.71 -1.09 -4.12
C VAL A 2 -23.51 -0.68 -2.89
N ILE A 3 -22.96 -0.88 -1.69
CA ILE A 3 -23.62 -0.56 -0.41
C ILE A 3 -22.74 0.44 0.33
N ASP A 4 -23.30 1.61 0.68
CA ASP A 4 -22.67 2.56 1.58
C ASP A 4 -23.11 2.25 3.02
N TYR A 5 -22.39 1.32 3.65
CA TYR A 5 -22.74 0.83 4.98
C TYR A 5 -22.59 1.90 6.07
N ALA A 6 -21.66 2.84 5.91
CA ALA A 6 -21.41 3.89 6.91
C ALA A 6 -22.62 4.84 7.08
N HIS A 7 -23.41 5.01 6.01
CA HIS A 7 -24.62 5.85 5.99
C HIS A 7 -25.92 5.05 5.91
N ALA A 8 -25.86 3.72 6.04
CA ALA A 8 -27.06 2.87 6.02
C ALA A 8 -27.87 3.02 7.32
N VAL A 9 -29.20 3.04 7.19
CA VAL A 9 -30.12 3.09 8.34
C VAL A 9 -30.01 1.82 9.19
N GLU A 10 -29.64 0.71 8.54
CA GLU A 10 -29.49 -0.62 9.12
C GLU A 10 -28.10 -0.85 9.74
N ARG A 11 -27.25 0.19 9.85
CA ARG A 11 -25.94 0.06 10.49
C ARG A 11 -26.08 -0.35 11.97
N VAL A 12 -25.30 -1.35 12.36
CA VAL A 12 -25.19 -1.90 13.72
C VAL A 12 -23.72 -2.17 14.03
N ASP A 13 -23.28 -1.87 15.24
CA ASP A 13 -21.88 -1.88 15.65
C ASP A 13 -21.12 -3.19 15.38
N TRP A 14 -21.72 -4.35 15.66
CA TRP A 14 -21.05 -5.64 15.44
C TRP A 14 -20.75 -5.91 13.95
N MET A 15 -21.52 -5.31 13.04
CA MET A 15 -21.33 -5.47 11.60
C MET A 15 -20.14 -4.67 11.08
N ASP A 16 -19.69 -3.61 11.78
CA ASP A 16 -18.47 -2.87 11.40
C ASP A 16 -17.27 -3.83 11.31
N VAL A 17 -17.14 -4.74 12.29
CA VAL A 17 -16.06 -5.74 12.33
C VAL A 17 -16.39 -6.96 11.47
N PHE A 18 -17.64 -7.44 11.50
CA PHE A 18 -18.04 -8.63 10.75
C PHE A 18 -17.86 -8.45 9.25
N LEU A 19 -18.22 -7.29 8.69
CA LEU A 19 -18.08 -7.02 7.26
C LEU A 19 -16.60 -7.06 6.84
N TRP A 20 -15.70 -6.51 7.64
CA TRP A 20 -14.25 -6.59 7.38
C TRP A 20 -13.71 -8.03 7.48
N ALA A 21 -14.19 -8.80 8.45
CA ALA A 21 -13.79 -10.20 8.64
C ALA A 21 -14.33 -11.17 7.58
N LYS A 22 -15.45 -10.82 6.92
CA LYS A 22 -16.11 -11.66 5.91
C LYS A 22 -15.96 -11.19 4.47
N ALA A 23 -15.36 -10.03 4.26
CA ALA A 23 -15.05 -9.54 2.92
C ALA A 23 -14.10 -10.50 2.19
N LYS A 24 -14.19 -10.53 0.85
CA LYS A 24 -13.23 -11.27 0.01
C LYS A 24 -11.82 -10.69 0.12
N PHE A 25 -11.74 -9.36 0.15
CA PHE A 25 -10.56 -8.57 0.46
C PHE A 25 -11.02 -7.17 0.88
N SER A 26 -10.12 -6.40 1.50
CA SER A 26 -10.34 -5.01 1.90
C SER A 26 -9.43 -4.07 1.11
N ILE A 27 -9.90 -2.86 0.83
CA ILE A 27 -9.08 -1.75 0.31
C ILE A 27 -9.06 -0.70 1.42
N ALA A 28 -7.88 -0.42 1.97
CA ALA A 28 -7.77 0.48 3.09
C ALA A 28 -6.43 1.21 3.10
N THR A 29 -6.40 2.40 3.71
CA THR A 29 -5.18 3.21 3.85
C THR A 29 -4.34 2.77 5.05
N ASN A 30 -3.20 3.41 5.28
CA ASN A 30 -2.34 3.17 6.43
C ASN A 30 -2.94 3.71 7.75
N SER A 31 -4.02 3.09 8.23
CA SER A 31 -4.73 3.45 9.46
C SER A 31 -5.17 2.22 10.25
N GLY A 32 -5.52 2.37 11.53
CA GLY A 32 -5.91 1.24 12.39
C GLY A 32 -7.06 0.38 11.84
N GLY A 33 -7.99 0.96 11.07
CA GLY A 33 -9.09 0.21 10.46
C GLY A 33 -8.64 -0.87 9.47
N SER A 34 -7.48 -0.68 8.83
CA SER A 34 -6.91 -1.68 7.93
C SER A 34 -6.31 -2.89 8.66
N GLU A 35 -6.00 -2.78 9.95
CA GLU A 35 -5.48 -3.89 10.77
C GLU A 35 -6.55 -4.93 11.10
N VAL A 36 -7.81 -4.50 11.23
CA VAL A 36 -8.91 -5.41 11.60
C VAL A 36 -9.14 -6.53 10.58
N PRO A 37 -9.31 -6.30 9.26
CA PRO A 37 -9.43 -7.40 8.30
C PRO A 37 -8.23 -8.35 8.35
N MET A 38 -7.02 -7.82 8.61
CA MET A 38 -5.80 -8.61 8.68
C MET A 38 -5.79 -9.57 9.88
N CYS A 39 -6.34 -9.17 11.03
CA CYS A 39 -6.53 -10.05 12.18
C CYS A 39 -7.42 -11.27 11.90
N PHE A 40 -8.29 -11.20 10.88
CA PHE A 40 -9.16 -12.30 10.46
C PHE A 40 -8.64 -13.06 9.24
N GLY A 41 -7.45 -12.72 8.74
CA GLY A 41 -6.88 -13.32 7.52
C GLY A 41 -7.56 -12.86 6.23
N THR A 42 -8.34 -11.77 6.27
CA THR A 42 -8.90 -11.15 5.06
C THR A 42 -7.78 -10.40 4.33
N PRO A 43 -7.51 -10.70 3.05
CA PRO A 43 -6.51 -10.00 2.26
C PRO A 43 -6.76 -8.48 2.18
N VAL A 44 -5.69 -7.69 2.16
CA VAL A 44 -5.78 -6.22 2.14
C VAL A 44 -4.92 -5.62 1.04
N ILE A 45 -5.52 -4.69 0.29
CA ILE A 45 -4.80 -3.72 -0.53
C ILE A 45 -4.55 -2.49 0.34
N ARG A 46 -3.30 -2.28 0.73
CA ARG A 46 -2.86 -1.15 1.57
C ARG A 46 -2.57 0.05 0.67
N THR A 47 -3.58 0.85 0.39
CA THR A 47 -3.47 2.00 -0.51
C THR A 47 -2.88 3.21 0.20
N ASN A 48 -2.34 4.15 -0.56
CA ASN A 48 -1.75 5.37 -0.02
C ASN A 48 -0.77 5.05 1.12
N TYR A 49 0.02 3.98 0.96
CA TYR A 49 0.89 3.49 2.02
C TYR A 49 2.09 4.43 2.15
N SER A 50 2.17 5.13 3.28
CA SER A 50 3.21 6.14 3.54
C SER A 50 4.51 5.51 4.01
N SER A 51 4.43 4.60 4.96
CA SER A 51 5.58 4.18 5.75
C SER A 51 6.22 2.90 5.22
N PHE A 52 6.54 2.86 3.92
CA PHE A 52 7.08 1.65 3.29
C PHE A 52 8.54 1.32 3.67
N GLY A 53 9.19 2.11 4.53
CA GLY A 53 10.44 1.74 5.21
C GLY A 53 10.25 0.69 6.31
N HIS A 54 9.05 0.60 6.89
CA HIS A 54 8.68 -0.46 7.83
C HIS A 54 7.25 -0.92 7.56
N CYS A 55 7.06 -2.17 7.15
CA CYS A 55 5.72 -2.68 6.89
C CYS A 55 5.47 -3.98 7.65
N SER A 56 4.24 -4.19 8.10
CA SER A 56 3.81 -5.52 8.55
C SER A 56 3.53 -6.40 7.34
N TYR A 57 4.00 -7.66 7.38
CA TYR A 57 3.66 -8.67 6.39
C TYR A 57 2.27 -9.23 6.66
N PHE A 58 1.49 -9.41 5.60
CA PHE A 58 0.21 -10.10 5.67
C PHE A 58 0.04 -10.99 4.45
N GLU A 59 -0.52 -12.18 4.69
CA GLU A 59 -0.72 -13.16 3.65
C GLU A 59 -1.65 -12.59 2.57
N LYS A 60 -1.37 -12.93 1.31
CA LYS A 60 -2.20 -12.58 0.15
C LYS A 60 -2.50 -11.07 0.00
N SER A 61 -1.66 -10.22 0.57
CA SER A 61 -1.86 -8.77 0.64
C SER A 61 -0.70 -8.02 -0.02
N PHE A 62 -0.92 -6.77 -0.40
CA PHE A 62 0.12 -5.91 -0.97
C PHE A 62 -0.18 -4.43 -0.71
N MET A 63 0.83 -3.58 -0.88
CA MET A 63 0.71 -2.13 -0.76
C MET A 63 0.70 -1.40 -2.11
N VAL A 64 0.02 -0.27 -2.14
CA VAL A 64 0.12 0.75 -3.18
C VAL A 64 0.71 1.99 -2.48
N PRO A 65 2.04 2.22 -2.60
CA PRO A 65 2.71 3.24 -1.83
C PRO A 65 2.37 4.64 -2.33
N LYS A 66 2.51 5.63 -1.45
CA LYS A 66 2.56 7.04 -1.86
C LYS A 66 3.86 7.31 -2.60
N LEU A 67 3.83 8.32 -3.47
CA LEU A 67 5.04 8.88 -4.05
C LEU A 67 5.45 10.14 -3.27
N TYR A 68 6.74 10.39 -3.23
CA TYR A 68 7.31 11.56 -2.56
C TYR A 68 8.18 12.35 -3.51
N LYS A 69 8.17 13.68 -3.36
CA LYS A 69 9.00 14.59 -4.16
C LYS A 69 9.56 15.67 -3.25
N LEU A 70 10.87 15.88 -3.25
CA LEU A 70 11.45 17.02 -2.54
C LEU A 70 11.02 18.32 -3.24
N LYS A 71 10.66 19.37 -2.49
CA LYS A 71 10.25 20.65 -3.10
C LYS A 71 11.36 21.31 -3.93
N SER A 72 12.62 21.03 -3.59
CA SER A 72 13.80 21.48 -4.33
C SER A 72 13.97 20.77 -5.68
N GLU A 73 13.27 19.67 -5.92
CA GLU A 73 13.41 18.83 -7.11
C GLU A 73 12.18 18.88 -8.02
N LYS A 74 12.41 18.65 -9.32
CA LYS A 74 11.32 18.64 -10.31
C LYS A 74 10.65 17.27 -10.44
N ALA A 75 11.34 16.20 -10.09
CA ALA A 75 10.90 14.83 -10.29
C ALA A 75 10.65 14.13 -8.95
N SER A 76 9.68 13.21 -8.92
CA SER A 76 9.43 12.36 -7.77
C SER A 76 10.61 11.43 -7.52
N MET A 77 10.84 11.12 -6.24
CA MET A 77 11.88 10.21 -5.80
C MET A 77 11.58 8.77 -6.25
N SER A 78 12.62 8.05 -6.65
CA SER A 78 12.57 6.60 -6.71
C SER A 78 12.41 5.99 -5.32
N LEU A 79 12.08 4.71 -5.25
CA LEU A 79 11.99 3.93 -4.03
C LEU A 79 13.29 4.03 -3.21
N GLN A 80 14.44 3.90 -3.87
CA GLN A 80 15.74 4.00 -3.20
C GLN A 80 16.00 5.40 -2.66
N GLN A 81 15.73 6.43 -3.46
CA GLN A 81 15.90 7.83 -3.04
C GLN A 81 14.99 8.16 -1.85
N ALA A 82 13.73 7.73 -1.89
CA ALA A 82 12.78 7.93 -0.79
C ALA A 82 13.27 7.26 0.50
N LEU A 83 13.75 6.01 0.42
CA LEU A 83 14.26 5.26 1.58
C LEU A 83 15.52 5.86 2.20
N ARG A 84 16.28 6.67 1.45
CA ARG A 84 17.43 7.43 1.99
C ARG A 84 17.05 8.70 2.74
N THR A 85 15.77 9.06 2.72
CA THR A 85 15.21 10.13 3.55
C THR A 85 14.52 9.51 4.77
N PRO A 86 14.25 10.27 5.85
CA PRO A 86 13.42 9.78 6.95
C PRO A 86 11.92 9.62 6.57
N ILE A 87 11.49 10.09 5.40
CA ILE A 87 10.06 10.21 5.00
C ILE A 87 9.30 8.87 5.10
N PRO A 88 9.72 7.78 4.44
CA PRO A 88 8.99 6.51 4.48
C PRO A 88 9.20 5.71 5.78
N TRP A 89 9.90 6.27 6.78
CA TRP A 89 10.22 5.61 8.04
C TRP A 89 9.42 6.11 9.23
N CYS A 90 8.55 7.11 9.03
CA CYS A 90 7.77 7.68 10.11
C CYS A 90 6.28 7.74 9.76
N GLU A 91 5.46 7.40 10.75
CA GLU A 91 4.00 7.58 10.71
C GLU A 91 3.57 8.96 11.28
N SER A 92 4.52 9.85 11.60
CA SER A 92 4.29 11.12 12.30
C SER A 92 5.21 12.26 11.82
N THR A 93 5.30 13.36 12.57
CA THR A 93 5.93 14.65 12.19
C THR A 93 7.46 14.64 12.08
N ALA A 94 8.13 13.50 11.93
CA ALA A 94 9.60 13.42 11.89
C ALA A 94 10.25 14.04 10.62
N HIS A 95 9.55 14.94 9.93
CA HIS A 95 9.98 15.58 8.69
C HIS A 95 9.98 17.11 8.79
N GLU A 96 9.89 17.69 9.99
CA GLU A 96 9.80 19.15 10.21
C GLU A 96 10.92 19.97 9.52
N ASN A 97 12.06 19.35 9.21
CA ASN A 97 13.19 20.00 8.53
C ASN A 97 13.35 19.60 7.04
N ILE A 98 12.40 18.87 6.47
CA ILE A 98 12.44 18.46 5.05
C ILE A 98 11.21 19.00 4.36
N GLU A 99 11.40 19.80 3.32
CA GLU A 99 10.31 20.24 2.48
C GLU A 99 10.06 19.25 1.35
N PHE A 100 8.92 18.58 1.38
CA PHE A 100 8.51 17.61 0.38
C PHE A 100 7.01 17.72 0.06
N GLU A 101 6.63 17.12 -1.05
CA GLU A 101 5.27 16.92 -1.50
C GLU A 101 4.93 15.43 -1.36
N ILE A 102 3.70 15.17 -0.92
CA ILE A 102 3.10 13.85 -0.88
C ILE A 102 2.18 13.72 -2.08
N ILE A 103 2.36 12.67 -2.86
CA ILE A 103 1.58 12.40 -4.06
C ILE A 103 0.77 11.12 -3.79
N ASP A 104 -0.53 11.30 -3.69
CA ASP A 104 -1.49 10.22 -3.45
C ASP A 104 -1.67 9.33 -4.68
N ASN A 105 -2.13 8.11 -4.45
CA ASN A 105 -2.49 7.21 -5.55
C ASN A 105 -3.62 7.80 -6.39
N THR A 106 -3.49 7.66 -7.70
CA THR A 106 -4.52 8.06 -8.65
C THR A 106 -5.69 7.07 -8.62
N PRO A 107 -6.89 7.46 -9.10
CA PRO A 107 -7.99 6.52 -9.28
C PRO A 107 -7.59 5.29 -10.13
N GLN A 108 -6.71 5.47 -11.11
CA GLN A 108 -6.22 4.39 -11.95
C GLN A 108 -5.39 3.38 -11.15
N ASP A 109 -4.49 3.86 -10.28
CA ASP A 109 -3.69 2.99 -9.40
C ASP A 109 -4.60 2.11 -8.52
N LEU A 110 -5.69 2.68 -8.01
CA LEU A 110 -6.64 1.96 -7.15
C LEU A 110 -7.45 0.92 -7.93
N VAL A 111 -7.91 1.28 -9.13
CA VAL A 111 -8.67 0.37 -10.01
C VAL A 111 -7.80 -0.80 -10.43
N GLU A 112 -6.57 -0.56 -10.88
CA GLU A 112 -5.69 -1.62 -11.34
C GLU A 112 -5.20 -2.51 -10.20
N ALA A 113 -4.95 -1.94 -9.01
CA ALA A 113 -4.65 -2.74 -7.82
C ALA A 113 -5.81 -3.68 -7.47
N ALA A 114 -7.06 -3.22 -7.56
CA ALA A 114 -8.22 -4.08 -7.37
C ALA A 114 -8.31 -5.18 -8.43
N VAL A 115 -8.03 -4.86 -9.70
CA VAL A 115 -7.95 -5.84 -10.79
C VAL A 115 -6.84 -6.87 -10.53
N GLU A 116 -5.66 -6.44 -10.10
CA GLU A 116 -4.54 -7.33 -9.72
C GLU A 116 -4.99 -8.31 -8.62
N MET A 117 -5.65 -7.82 -7.57
CA MET A 117 -6.15 -8.66 -6.48
C MET A 117 -7.15 -9.72 -6.98
N PHE A 118 -8.12 -9.33 -7.82
CA PHE A 118 -9.05 -10.29 -8.44
C PHE A 118 -8.32 -11.34 -9.30
N GLN A 119 -7.36 -10.92 -10.12
CA GLN A 119 -6.57 -11.83 -10.95
C GLN A 119 -5.74 -12.81 -10.11
N ARG A 120 -5.18 -12.38 -8.98
CA ARG A 120 -4.46 -13.27 -8.03
C ARG A 120 -5.39 -14.32 -7.44
N PHE A 121 -6.61 -13.94 -7.06
CA PHE A 121 -7.64 -14.90 -6.62
C PHE A 121 -8.00 -15.91 -7.71
N GLU A 122 -8.22 -15.46 -8.94
CA GLU A 122 -8.60 -16.33 -10.07
C GLU A 122 -7.50 -17.33 -10.41
N LYS A 123 -6.24 -16.89 -10.44
CA LYS A 123 -5.08 -17.74 -10.74
C LYS A 123 -4.62 -18.57 -9.54
N ASN A 124 -5.08 -18.24 -8.34
CA ASN A 124 -4.56 -18.72 -7.06
C ASN A 124 -3.02 -18.68 -7.00
N ASN A 125 -2.45 -17.56 -7.48
CA ASN A 125 -1.01 -17.32 -7.48
C ASN A 125 -0.69 -16.06 -6.67
N TRP A 126 0.08 -16.25 -5.61
CA TRP A 126 0.45 -15.21 -4.64
C TRP A 126 1.96 -14.97 -4.58
N ASP A 127 2.72 -15.58 -5.48
CA ASP A 127 4.15 -15.35 -5.58
C ASP A 127 4.43 -13.91 -6.02
N MET A 128 5.57 -13.38 -5.58
CA MET A 128 6.07 -12.11 -6.08
C MET A 128 6.52 -12.26 -7.52
N THR A 129 6.21 -11.27 -8.35
CA THR A 129 6.85 -11.14 -9.67
C THR A 129 8.33 -10.76 -9.51
N ASP A 130 9.07 -10.78 -10.61
CA ASP A 130 10.46 -10.31 -10.64
C ASP A 130 10.58 -8.84 -10.25
N GLN A 131 9.65 -7.98 -10.70
CA GLN A 131 9.65 -6.56 -10.34
C GLN A 131 9.34 -6.34 -8.86
N GLN A 132 8.38 -7.08 -8.30
CA GLN A 132 8.06 -7.03 -6.87
C GLN A 132 9.24 -7.50 -6.02
N SER A 133 9.91 -8.57 -6.46
CA SER A 133 11.12 -9.09 -5.81
C SER A 133 12.26 -8.07 -5.88
N ASN A 134 12.45 -7.39 -7.02
CA ASN A 134 13.43 -6.32 -7.16
C ASN A 134 13.11 -5.13 -6.23
N ALA A 135 11.85 -4.70 -6.16
CA ALA A 135 11.43 -3.64 -5.24
C ALA A 135 11.69 -4.02 -3.78
N GLN A 136 11.40 -5.27 -3.40
CA GLN A 136 11.72 -5.79 -2.07
C GLN A 136 13.23 -5.82 -1.80
N ASN A 137 14.06 -6.16 -2.78
CA ASN A 137 15.52 -6.13 -2.63
C ASN A 137 16.05 -4.70 -2.42
N ILE A 138 15.51 -3.70 -3.15
CA ILE A 138 15.84 -2.29 -2.92
C ILE A 138 15.49 -1.91 -1.49
N ARG A 139 14.27 -2.25 -1.02
CA ARG A 139 13.84 -2.00 0.36
C ARG A 139 14.82 -2.59 1.37
N LEU A 140 15.14 -3.87 1.25
CA LEU A 140 16.07 -4.55 2.16
C LEU A 140 17.47 -3.94 2.13
N SER A 141 17.95 -3.51 0.95
CA SER A 141 19.28 -2.90 0.80
C SER A 141 19.43 -1.55 1.51
N GLU A 142 18.34 -0.80 1.65
CA GLU A 142 18.29 0.46 2.40
C GLU A 142 17.85 0.25 3.87
N GLY A 143 17.80 -1.00 4.33
CA GLY A 143 17.54 -1.36 5.74
C GLY A 143 16.06 -1.48 6.11
N ALA A 144 15.15 -1.52 5.13
CA ALA A 144 13.71 -1.60 5.41
C ALA A 144 13.35 -2.94 6.04
N VAL A 145 12.30 -2.93 6.87
CA VAL A 145 11.80 -4.13 7.55
C VAL A 145 10.43 -4.56 7.03
N GLY A 146 10.19 -5.87 7.08
CA GLY A 146 8.96 -6.51 6.61
C GLY A 146 8.96 -6.88 5.14
N GLY A 147 7.87 -7.52 4.70
CA GLY A 147 7.81 -8.21 3.41
C GLY A 147 6.50 -8.06 2.67
N LEU A 148 5.72 -7.01 2.94
CA LEU A 148 4.51 -6.73 2.16
C LEU A 148 4.92 -6.32 0.72
N PRO A 149 4.51 -7.05 -0.33
CA PRO A 149 4.87 -6.70 -1.70
C PRO A 149 4.27 -5.35 -2.11
N ILE A 150 4.95 -4.64 -3.01
CA ILE A 150 4.37 -3.48 -3.72
C ILE A 150 3.52 -4.03 -4.87
N SER A 151 2.33 -3.48 -5.10
CA SER A 151 1.44 -3.86 -6.22
C SER A 151 2.20 -3.90 -7.55
N GLN A 152 1.99 -4.96 -8.32
CA GLN A 152 2.57 -5.09 -9.66
C GLN A 152 2.04 -3.99 -10.58
N SER A 153 0.73 -3.71 -10.57
CA SER A 153 0.16 -2.66 -11.43
C SER A 153 0.71 -1.27 -11.09
N PHE A 154 0.98 -1.00 -9.81
CA PHE A 154 1.66 0.22 -9.41
C PHE A 154 3.08 0.32 -10.01
N LEU A 155 3.86 -0.76 -9.95
CA LEU A 155 5.21 -0.78 -10.52
C LEU A 155 5.20 -0.59 -12.05
N ASP A 156 4.19 -1.13 -12.73
CA ASP A 156 3.99 -0.96 -14.17
C ASP A 156 3.64 0.48 -14.56
N ASN A 157 2.78 1.15 -13.78
CA ASN A 157 2.40 2.55 -14.01
C ASN A 157 3.50 3.55 -13.63
N HIS A 158 4.30 3.20 -12.61
CA HIS A 158 5.32 4.07 -12.03
C HIS A 158 6.71 3.49 -12.25
N GLN A 159 7.05 3.18 -13.50
CA GLN A 159 8.33 2.53 -13.83
C GLN A 159 9.57 3.26 -13.32
N PHE A 160 9.51 4.58 -13.14
CA PHE A 160 10.61 5.36 -12.55
C PHE A 160 10.89 4.99 -11.09
N PHE A 161 9.88 4.49 -10.37
CA PHE A 161 9.94 4.25 -8.94
C PHE A 161 10.96 3.17 -8.57
N VAL A 162 11.18 2.18 -9.42
CA VAL A 162 12.19 1.11 -9.20
C VAL A 162 13.43 1.25 -10.08
N LYS A 163 13.61 2.40 -10.75
CA LYS A 163 14.85 2.70 -11.47
C LYS A 163 15.92 3.18 -10.48
N ALA A 164 17.15 2.71 -10.69
CA ALA A 164 18.34 3.11 -9.94
C ALA A 164 18.71 4.58 -10.19
#